data_AF-A0AAV0LTR8-F1
#
_entry.id   AF-A0AAV0LTR8-F1
#
_cell.length_a   1.000
_cell.length_b   1.000
_cell.length_c   1.000
_cell.angle_alpha   90.00
_cell.angle_beta   90.00
_cell.angle_gamma   90.00
#
_symmetry.space_group_name_H-M   'P 1'
#
loop_
_entity.id
_entity.type
_entity.pdbx_description
1 polymer ?
#
loop_
_entity_poly.entity_id
_entity_poly.type
_entity_poly.pdbx_seq_one_letter_code
_entity_poly.pdbx_strand_id
1 'polypeptide(L)'
;MVTRTVDLRSDTVTKPCTAMRAAMAKAEVDDDVLGNDPTALRLEAEMARITGKEAALFVPSGTMGNLISVLVHCDTRGSEVGILCSAALLAVQNNAAKLENDHKNAKTLAVGLNEIKGLKVNVATVETNIIYVHLEESSCLTAEKLYKKLQQHGVVVVMLGGPYSIRIVIHHQISESDVQYTISCFKQVLNADVHKRKRKRNHRRHPV
;
A
#
# COMPACT_ATOMS: atom_id res chain seq x y z
N MET A 1 3.77 -11.02 21.42
CA MET A 1 2.89 -10.74 20.27
C MET A 1 3.24 -9.35 19.77
N VAL A 2 3.41 -9.15 18.46
CA VAL A 2 3.71 -7.81 17.91
C VAL A 2 2.40 -7.02 17.92
N THR A 3 2.32 -5.98 18.76
CA THR A 3 1.07 -5.25 19.05
C THR A 3 0.68 -4.24 17.95
N ARG A 4 1.57 -3.96 16.99
CA ARG A 4 1.35 -3.00 15.89
C ARG A 4 2.00 -3.52 14.60
N THR A 5 1.22 -3.63 13.53
CA THR A 5 1.67 -4.08 12.20
C THR A 5 1.81 -2.88 11.26
N VAL A 6 2.96 -2.76 10.60
CA VAL A 6 3.20 -1.81 9.52
C VAL A 6 3.00 -2.56 8.19
N ASP A 7 1.85 -2.36 7.55
CA ASP A 7 1.49 -3.03 6.30
C ASP A 7 1.82 -2.15 5.10
N LEU A 8 2.85 -2.53 4.35
CA LEU A 8 3.40 -1.77 3.21
C LEU A 8 3.07 -2.43 1.87
N ARG A 9 2.03 -3.26 1.82
CA ARG A 9 1.70 -4.04 0.62
C ARG A 9 0.91 -3.26 -0.44
N SER A 10 -0.05 -2.47 0.04
CA SER A 10 -1.00 -1.70 -0.75
C SER A 10 -1.67 -0.66 0.14
N ASP A 11 -1.98 0.50 -0.43
CA ASP A 11 -2.84 1.52 0.18
C ASP A 11 -4.29 1.01 0.39
N THR A 12 -4.73 0.03 -0.41
CA THR A 12 -6.03 -0.63 -0.28
C THR A 12 -6.13 -1.68 0.83
N VAL A 13 -5.03 -1.99 1.54
CA VAL A 13 -5.03 -2.94 2.67
C VAL A 13 -5.52 -2.29 3.98
N THR A 14 -5.91 -1.01 3.90
CA THR A 14 -6.58 -0.27 4.97
C THR A 14 -7.70 -1.11 5.59
N LYS A 15 -7.64 -1.32 6.91
CA LYS A 15 -8.64 -2.11 7.65
C LYS A 15 -9.65 -1.19 8.33
N PRO A 16 -10.93 -1.58 8.43
CA PRO A 16 -11.91 -0.81 9.19
C PRO A 16 -11.53 -0.79 10.67
N CYS A 17 -11.63 0.40 11.27
CA CYS A 17 -11.37 0.60 12.69
C CYS A 17 -12.48 -0.02 13.56
N THR A 18 -12.29 -0.08 14.87
CA THR A 18 -13.27 -0.67 15.81
C THR A 18 -14.65 -0.01 15.69
N ALA A 19 -14.69 1.32 15.56
CA ALA A 19 -15.93 2.05 15.39
C ALA A 19 -16.65 1.67 14.07
N MET A 20 -15.91 1.56 12.97
CA MET A 20 -16.46 1.11 11.68
C MET A 20 -17.01 -0.32 11.77
N ARG A 21 -16.28 -1.24 12.43
CA ARG A 21 -16.73 -2.63 12.63
C ARG A 21 -18.01 -2.70 13.47
N ALA A 22 -18.10 -1.90 14.53
CA ALA A 22 -19.30 -1.81 15.35
C ALA A 22 -20.48 -1.23 14.56
N ALA A 23 -20.26 -0.23 13.71
CA ALA A 23 -21.28 0.35 12.85
C ALA A 23 -21.79 -0.68 11.82
N MET A 24 -20.88 -1.38 11.13
CA MET A 24 -21.25 -2.46 10.19
C MET A 24 -22.07 -3.56 10.86
N ALA A 25 -21.69 -3.99 12.07
CA ALA A 25 -22.39 -5.04 12.79
C ALA A 25 -23.79 -4.64 13.28
N LYS A 26 -24.06 -3.34 13.39
CA LYS A 26 -25.34 -2.77 13.85
C LYS A 26 -26.14 -2.14 12.72
N ALA A 27 -25.68 -2.24 11.48
CA ALA A 27 -26.34 -1.61 10.34
C ALA A 27 -27.75 -2.19 10.17
N GLU A 28 -28.73 -1.32 9.98
CA GLU A 28 -30.05 -1.70 9.50
C GLU A 28 -29.91 -2.08 8.03
N VAL A 29 -30.38 -3.27 7.65
CA VAL A 29 -30.26 -3.81 6.30
C VAL A 29 -31.63 -4.24 5.79
N ASP A 30 -31.89 -4.02 4.50
CA ASP A 30 -33.11 -4.41 3.80
C ASP A 30 -32.80 -4.72 2.32
N ASP A 31 -33.84 -4.83 1.48
CA ASP A 31 -33.71 -5.15 0.06
C ASP A 31 -33.17 -3.96 -0.76
N ASP A 32 -31.88 -4.02 -1.11
CA ASP A 32 -31.20 -3.06 -1.98
C ASP A 32 -31.63 -3.18 -3.46
N VAL A 33 -32.07 -4.36 -3.92
CA VAL A 33 -32.53 -4.57 -5.30
C VAL A 33 -33.80 -3.79 -5.59
N LEU A 34 -34.67 -3.67 -4.58
CA LEU A 34 -35.88 -2.85 -4.63
C LEU A 34 -35.64 -1.40 -4.16
N GLY A 35 -34.41 -1.04 -3.79
CA GLY A 35 -34.02 0.30 -3.36
C GLY A 35 -34.48 0.69 -1.96
N ASN A 36 -34.71 -0.28 -1.07
CA ASN A 36 -35.22 -0.06 0.28
C ASN A 36 -34.15 -0.16 1.37
N ASP A 37 -32.89 -0.47 1.05
CA ASP A 37 -31.84 -0.60 2.06
C ASP A 37 -31.54 0.76 2.74
N PRO A 38 -31.83 0.90 4.06
CA PRO A 38 -31.72 2.19 4.73
C PRO A 38 -30.27 2.63 4.93
N THR A 39 -29.32 1.69 4.91
CA THR A 39 -27.89 2.01 5.06
C THR A 39 -27.30 2.53 3.76
N ALA A 40 -27.64 1.92 2.63
CA ALA A 40 -27.26 2.39 1.29
C ALA A 40 -27.85 3.77 1.01
N LEU A 41 -29.17 3.93 1.19
CA LEU A 41 -29.85 5.21 0.94
C LEU A 41 -29.26 6.37 1.76
N ARG A 42 -28.96 6.12 3.04
CA ARG A 42 -28.34 7.12 3.92
C ARG A 42 -26.93 7.48 3.48
N LEU A 43 -26.12 6.49 3.07
CA LEU A 43 -24.77 6.73 2.56
C LEU A 43 -24.82 7.56 1.27
N GLU A 44 -25.68 7.18 0.34
CA GLU A 44 -25.84 7.87 -0.94
C GLU A 44 -26.34 9.31 -0.75
N ALA A 45 -27.37 9.52 0.08
CA ALA A 45 -27.88 10.85 0.38
C ALA A 45 -26.80 11.75 1.00
N GLU A 46 -26.02 11.22 1.96
CA GLU A 46 -24.95 11.97 2.60
C GLU A 46 -23.81 12.28 1.63
N MET A 47 -23.45 11.35 0.75
CA MET A 47 -22.43 11.57 -0.28
C MET A 47 -22.88 12.61 -1.32
N ALA A 48 -24.13 12.58 -1.76
CA ALA A 48 -24.71 13.59 -2.64
C ALA A 48 -24.63 14.99 -1.99
N ARG A 49 -24.99 15.07 -0.70
CA ARG A 49 -24.91 16.31 0.10
C ARG A 49 -23.47 16.83 0.24
N ILE A 50 -22.51 15.97 0.60
CA ILE A 50 -21.10 16.35 0.79
C ILE A 50 -20.47 16.82 -0.52
N THR A 51 -20.80 16.14 -1.63
CA THR A 51 -20.20 16.43 -2.95
C THR A 51 -20.95 17.52 -3.72
N GLY A 52 -22.10 18.00 -3.21
CA GLY A 52 -22.95 18.98 -3.89
C GLY A 52 -23.55 18.45 -5.19
N LYS A 53 -23.81 17.15 -5.28
CA LYS A 53 -24.39 16.48 -6.45
C LYS A 53 -25.86 16.16 -6.19
N GLU A 54 -26.63 16.03 -7.27
CA GLU A 54 -28.07 15.73 -7.20
C GLU A 54 -28.37 14.35 -6.61
N ALA A 55 -27.49 13.38 -6.88
CA ALA A 55 -27.58 12.02 -6.36
C ALA A 55 -26.16 11.41 -6.24
N ALA A 56 -26.06 10.36 -5.45
CA ALA A 56 -24.89 9.48 -5.41
C ALA A 56 -25.36 8.01 -5.52
N LEU A 57 -24.46 7.14 -5.97
CA LEU A 57 -24.72 5.71 -6.10
C LEU A 57 -23.58 4.95 -5.42
N PHE A 58 -23.93 4.03 -4.53
CA PHE A 58 -22.99 3.10 -3.94
C PHE A 58 -22.66 1.99 -4.94
N VAL A 59 -21.38 1.68 -5.05
CA VAL A 59 -20.89 0.55 -5.87
C VAL A 59 -19.89 -0.25 -5.06
N PRO A 60 -19.91 -1.59 -5.16
CA PRO A 60 -19.07 -2.44 -4.31
C PRO A 60 -17.60 -2.46 -4.74
N SER A 61 -17.24 -1.84 -5.87
CA SER A 61 -15.84 -1.70 -6.30
C SER A 61 -15.61 -0.46 -7.17
N GLY A 62 -14.37 0.03 -7.14
CA GLY A 62 -13.92 1.10 -8.04
C GLY A 62 -13.98 0.71 -9.52
N THR A 63 -13.78 -0.57 -9.86
CA THR A 63 -13.94 -1.07 -11.22
C THR A 63 -15.37 -0.88 -11.72
N MET A 64 -16.36 -1.20 -10.90
CA MET A 64 -17.78 -0.99 -11.26
C MET A 64 -18.11 0.50 -11.40
N GLY A 65 -17.64 1.34 -10.47
CA GLY A 65 -17.84 2.79 -10.57
C GLY A 65 -17.24 3.38 -11.85
N ASN A 66 -16.00 3.00 -12.18
CA ASN A 66 -15.34 3.42 -13.41
C ASN A 66 -16.08 2.92 -14.65
N LEU A 67 -16.56 1.67 -14.64
CA LEU A 67 -17.30 1.10 -15.77
C LEU A 67 -18.64 1.80 -15.97
N ILE A 68 -19.41 2.03 -14.91
CA ILE A 68 -20.67 2.77 -14.98
C ILE A 68 -20.43 4.18 -15.55
N SER A 69 -19.42 4.89 -15.04
CA SER A 69 -19.08 6.22 -15.54
C SER A 69 -18.78 6.22 -17.05
N VAL A 70 -17.99 5.24 -17.52
CA VAL A 70 -17.70 5.11 -18.96
C VAL A 70 -18.98 4.78 -19.75
N LEU A 71 -19.74 3.77 -19.32
CA LEU A 71 -20.92 3.30 -20.05
C LEU A 71 -22.05 4.34 -20.11
N VAL A 72 -22.24 5.14 -19.06
CA VAL A 72 -23.22 6.25 -19.06
C VAL A 72 -22.85 7.32 -20.08
N HIS A 73 -21.56 7.55 -20.33
CA HIS A 73 -21.08 8.54 -21.29
C HIS A 73 -20.79 7.97 -22.69
N CYS A 74 -20.86 6.65 -22.87
CA CYS A 74 -20.52 5.95 -24.11
C CYS A 74 -21.67 5.00 -24.48
N ASP A 75 -22.69 5.57 -25.11
CA ASP A 75 -23.93 4.89 -25.51
C ASP A 75 -23.79 4.02 -26.78
N THR A 76 -22.67 4.16 -27.52
CA THR A 76 -22.40 3.40 -28.75
C THR A 76 -21.01 2.78 -28.77
N ARG A 77 -20.87 1.67 -29.51
CA ARG A 77 -19.58 1.02 -29.71
C ARG A 77 -18.65 1.93 -30.52
N GLY A 78 -17.42 2.10 -30.04
CA GLY A 78 -16.43 2.99 -30.65
C GLY A 78 -16.43 4.41 -30.07
N SER A 79 -17.24 4.69 -29.03
CA SER A 79 -17.20 5.97 -28.32
C SER A 79 -15.86 6.20 -27.63
N GLU A 80 -15.38 7.44 -27.66
CA GLU A 80 -14.13 7.86 -27.01
C GLU A 80 -14.43 8.67 -25.73
N VAL A 81 -13.73 8.38 -24.64
CA VAL A 81 -14.01 8.95 -23.31
C VAL A 81 -13.14 10.18 -23.00
N GLY A 82 -13.13 11.17 -23.90
CA GLY A 82 -12.28 12.35 -23.77
C GLY A 82 -12.52 13.20 -22.51
N ILE A 83 -13.73 13.15 -21.93
CA ILE A 83 -14.08 13.89 -20.70
C ILE A 83 -13.25 13.45 -19.49
N LEU A 84 -12.80 12.19 -19.46
CA LEU A 84 -11.92 11.70 -18.39
C LEU A 84 -10.57 12.43 -18.38
N CYS A 85 -10.10 12.96 -19.51
CA CYS A 85 -8.87 13.73 -19.57
C CYS A 85 -8.98 15.03 -18.76
N SER A 86 -10.15 15.67 -18.73
CA SER A 86 -10.37 16.88 -17.92
C SER A 86 -10.39 16.56 -16.42
N ALA A 87 -11.07 15.48 -16.03
CA ALA A 87 -11.05 14.99 -14.65
C ALA A 87 -9.63 14.59 -14.21
N ALA A 88 -8.88 13.91 -15.07
CA ALA A 88 -7.48 13.54 -14.83
C ALA A 88 -6.60 14.79 -14.69
N LEU A 89 -6.79 15.81 -15.54
CA LEU A 89 -6.06 17.07 -15.45
C LEU A 89 -6.32 17.78 -14.11
N LEU A 90 -7.58 17.85 -13.68
CA LEU A 90 -7.94 18.46 -12.40
C LEU A 90 -7.40 17.66 -11.21
N ALA A 91 -7.42 16.32 -11.28
CA ALA A 91 -6.82 15.46 -10.27
C ALA A 91 -5.31 15.71 -10.15
N VAL A 92 -4.61 15.86 -11.27
CA VAL A 92 -3.18 16.23 -11.30
C VAL A 92 -2.98 17.61 -10.67
N GLN A 93 -3.79 18.61 -11.02
CA GLN A 93 -3.63 19.98 -10.51
C GLN A 93 -3.89 20.08 -9.00
N ASN A 94 -4.95 19.43 -8.50
CA ASN A 94 -5.45 19.68 -7.14
C ASN A 94 -4.99 18.65 -6.11
N ASN A 95 -4.66 17.43 -6.53
CA ASN A 95 -4.27 16.37 -5.61
C ASN A 95 -2.77 16.06 -5.65
N ALA A 96 -1.99 16.59 -6.60
CA ALA A 96 -0.53 16.44 -6.61
C ALA A 96 0.12 16.89 -5.30
N ALA A 97 -0.34 18.01 -4.72
CA ALA A 97 0.17 18.52 -3.45
C ALA A 97 -0.16 17.60 -2.25
N LYS A 98 -1.30 16.87 -2.30
CA LYS A 98 -1.69 15.95 -1.21
C LYS A 98 -0.81 14.70 -1.15
N LEU A 99 -0.07 14.40 -2.21
CA LEU A 99 0.87 13.29 -2.28
C LEU A 99 2.25 13.65 -1.71
N GLU A 100 2.51 14.92 -1.42
CA GLU A 100 3.83 15.39 -1.00
C GLU A 100 4.34 14.67 0.24
N ASN A 101 3.49 14.46 1.24
CA ASN A 101 3.88 13.77 2.47
C ASN A 101 4.17 12.27 2.24
N ASP A 102 3.35 11.61 1.42
CA ASP A 102 3.56 10.20 1.07
C ASP A 102 4.86 10.03 0.25
N HIS A 103 5.13 10.95 -0.67
CA HIS A 103 6.38 10.99 -1.44
C HIS A 103 7.59 11.28 -0.56
N LYS A 104 7.48 12.22 0.39
CA LYS A 104 8.54 12.51 1.36
C LYS A 104 8.86 11.29 2.22
N ASN A 105 7.83 10.60 2.71
CA ASN A 105 7.98 9.38 3.49
C ASN A 105 8.58 8.25 2.63
N ALA A 106 8.11 8.08 1.40
CA ALA A 106 8.66 7.10 0.46
C ALA A 106 10.13 7.37 0.14
N LYS A 107 10.50 8.65 -0.06
CA LYS A 107 11.89 9.06 -0.31
C LYS A 107 12.77 8.79 0.90
N THR A 108 12.30 9.14 2.09
CA THR A 108 13.01 8.90 3.36
C THR A 108 13.26 7.40 3.56
N LEU A 109 12.24 6.58 3.33
CA LEU A 109 12.37 5.13 3.39
C LEU A 109 13.34 4.61 2.32
N ALA A 110 13.24 5.07 1.08
CA ALA A 110 14.10 4.64 -0.02
C ALA A 110 15.59 4.96 0.25
N VAL A 111 15.90 6.16 0.75
CA VAL A 111 17.25 6.56 1.16
C VAL A 111 17.74 5.66 2.29
N GLY A 112 16.95 5.52 3.35
CA GLY A 112 17.33 4.71 4.52
C GLY A 112 17.53 3.23 4.20
N LEU A 113 16.79 2.67 3.23
CA LEU A 113 16.99 1.31 2.74
C LEU A 113 18.22 1.17 1.85
N ASN A 114 18.53 2.18 1.02
CA ASN A 114 19.69 2.15 0.13
C ASN A 114 21.03 2.23 0.89
N GLU A 115 21.04 2.78 2.11
CA GLU A 115 22.22 2.77 2.99
C GLU A 115 22.53 1.39 3.60
N ILE A 116 21.59 0.45 3.52
CA ILE A 116 21.74 -0.87 4.12
C ILE A 116 22.49 -1.79 3.15
N LYS A 117 23.68 -2.24 3.57
CA LYS A 117 24.47 -3.22 2.80
C LYS A 117 23.65 -4.48 2.47
N GLY A 118 23.63 -4.86 1.20
CA GLY A 118 22.86 -6.00 0.69
C GLY A 118 21.49 -5.63 0.12
N LEU A 119 21.10 -4.35 0.15
CA LEU A 119 19.95 -3.82 -0.57
C LEU A 119 20.41 -2.81 -1.61
N LYS A 120 19.65 -2.73 -2.70
CA LYS A 120 19.80 -1.73 -3.74
C LYS A 120 18.44 -1.11 -4.03
N VAL A 121 18.34 0.19 -3.84
CA VAL A 121 17.14 0.98 -4.16
C VAL A 121 17.57 2.09 -5.09
N ASN A 122 16.93 2.19 -6.25
CA ASN A 122 17.14 3.35 -7.11
C ASN A 122 16.36 4.54 -6.56
N VAL A 123 16.98 5.30 -5.66
CA VAL A 123 16.35 6.46 -5.02
C VAL A 123 15.91 7.50 -6.05
N ALA A 124 16.63 7.64 -7.16
CA ALA A 124 16.30 8.62 -8.21
C ALA A 124 14.94 8.34 -8.86
N THR A 125 14.53 7.07 -8.96
CA THR A 125 13.25 6.67 -9.57
C THR A 125 12.07 6.63 -8.58
N VAL A 126 12.32 6.91 -7.29
CA VAL A 126 11.25 7.00 -6.28
C VAL A 126 10.68 8.42 -6.31
N GLU A 127 9.71 8.61 -7.19
CA GLU A 127 8.94 9.86 -7.35
C GLU A 127 7.50 9.73 -6.85
N THR A 128 7.06 8.51 -6.55
CA THR A 128 5.71 8.21 -6.05
C THR A 128 5.77 7.58 -4.66
N ASN A 129 4.63 7.05 -4.19
CA ASN A 129 4.52 6.29 -2.96
C ASN A 129 4.98 4.82 -3.09
N ILE A 130 5.52 4.40 -4.24
CA ILE A 130 5.97 3.02 -4.49
C ILE A 130 7.49 2.95 -4.52
N ILE A 131 8.04 1.98 -3.79
CA ILE A 131 9.47 1.72 -3.72
C ILE A 131 9.75 0.29 -4.18
N TYR A 132 10.65 0.16 -5.14
CA TYR A 132 11.21 -1.11 -5.58
C TYR A 132 12.56 -1.33 -4.89
N VAL A 133 12.69 -2.44 -4.17
CA VAL A 133 13.91 -2.81 -3.47
C VAL A 133 14.42 -4.12 -4.05
N HIS A 134 15.67 -4.09 -4.50
CA HIS A 134 16.39 -5.28 -4.94
C HIS A 134 17.35 -5.72 -3.85
N LEU A 135 17.31 -7.00 -3.51
CA LEU A 135 18.29 -7.63 -2.66
C LEU A 135 19.49 -7.99 -3.53
N GLU A 136 20.68 -7.61 -3.11
CA GLU A 136 21.89 -8.00 -3.83
C GLU A 136 22.11 -9.51 -3.68
N GLU A 137 22.56 -10.20 -4.73
CA GLU A 137 22.85 -11.64 -4.67
C GLU A 137 23.91 -11.99 -3.60
N SER A 138 24.82 -11.05 -3.36
CA SER A 138 25.82 -11.08 -2.28
C SER A 138 25.19 -11.22 -0.87
N SER A 139 23.95 -10.79 -0.70
CA SER A 139 23.22 -10.88 0.57
C SER A 139 22.87 -12.33 0.93
N CYS A 140 22.92 -13.28 -0.02
CA CYS A 140 22.36 -14.66 0.03
C CYS A 140 21.05 -14.79 0.86
N LEU A 141 20.28 -13.71 0.91
CA LEU A 141 18.96 -13.62 1.50
C LEU A 141 17.98 -13.51 0.34
N THR A 142 17.02 -14.43 0.28
CA THR A 142 15.94 -14.31 -0.70
C THR A 142 14.86 -13.38 -0.15
N ALA A 143 14.08 -12.78 -1.04
CA ALA A 143 12.91 -11.97 -0.70
C ALA A 143 11.96 -12.73 0.25
N GLU A 144 11.82 -14.05 0.06
CA GLU A 144 11.00 -14.90 0.94
C GLU A 144 11.53 -14.98 2.37
N LYS A 145 12.85 -15.15 2.55
CA LYS A 145 13.48 -15.18 3.88
C LYS A 145 13.42 -13.82 4.56
N LEU A 146 13.65 -12.75 3.79
CA LEU A 146 13.51 -11.39 4.27
C LEU A 146 12.07 -11.12 4.73
N TYR A 147 11.09 -11.46 3.90
CA TYR A 147 9.67 -11.33 4.21
C TYR A 147 9.31 -12.04 5.52
N LYS A 148 9.67 -13.32 5.67
CA LYS A 148 9.39 -14.09 6.90
C LYS A 148 9.97 -13.45 8.15
N LYS A 149 11.16 -12.86 8.06
CA LYS A 149 11.82 -12.19 9.19
C LYS A 149 11.25 -10.81 9.49
N LEU A 150 10.88 -10.03 8.48
CA LEU A 150 10.20 -8.76 8.66
C LEU A 150 8.80 -8.95 9.26
N GLN A 151 8.10 -10.01 8.84
CA GLN A 151 6.79 -10.37 9.37
C GLN A 151 6.86 -10.69 10.88
N GLN A 152 7.95 -11.28 11.37
CA GLN A 152 8.18 -11.49 12.81
C GLN A 152 8.31 -10.17 13.60
N HIS A 153 8.67 -9.07 12.94
CA HIS A 153 8.73 -7.72 13.51
C HIS A 153 7.48 -6.88 13.19
N GLY A 154 6.44 -7.51 12.60
CA GLY A 154 5.20 -6.82 12.23
C GLY A 154 5.29 -5.95 10.97
N VAL A 155 6.35 -6.06 10.18
CA VAL A 155 6.48 -5.34 8.90
C VAL A 155 6.10 -6.27 7.75
N VAL A 156 5.12 -5.88 6.94
CA VAL A 156 4.60 -6.69 5.85
C VAL A 156 4.85 -5.99 4.51
N VAL A 157 5.45 -6.71 3.56
CA VAL A 157 5.82 -6.19 2.22
C VAL A 157 5.34 -7.13 1.13
N VAL A 158 5.32 -6.66 -0.13
CA VAL A 158 5.02 -7.51 -1.30
C VAL A 158 6.31 -8.07 -1.88
N MET A 159 6.35 -9.38 -2.10
CA MET A 159 7.36 -9.99 -2.97
C MET A 159 6.90 -9.84 -4.42
N LEU A 160 7.78 -9.32 -5.26
CA LEU A 160 7.56 -9.35 -6.71
C LEU A 160 8.02 -10.73 -7.20
N GLY A 161 7.50 -11.21 -8.33
CA GLY A 161 7.66 -12.59 -8.82
C GLY A 161 9.09 -13.12 -9.02
N GLY A 162 10.14 -12.39 -8.64
CA GLY A 162 11.53 -12.82 -8.59
C GLY A 162 12.09 -12.99 -7.16
N PRO A 163 13.14 -13.82 -6.97
CA PRO A 163 13.65 -14.20 -5.64
C PRO A 163 14.33 -13.08 -4.86
N TYR A 164 14.56 -11.91 -5.47
CA TYR A 164 15.34 -10.81 -4.89
C TYR A 164 14.65 -9.45 -5.00
N SER A 165 13.37 -9.41 -5.33
CA SER A 165 12.66 -8.14 -5.55
C SER A 165 11.47 -8.01 -4.64
N ILE A 166 11.37 -6.89 -3.93
CA ILE A 166 10.19 -6.54 -3.13
C ILE A 166 9.64 -5.18 -3.54
N ARG A 167 8.34 -4.99 -3.34
CA ARG A 167 7.64 -3.71 -3.49
C ARG A 167 7.11 -3.27 -2.14
N ILE A 168 7.31 -1.99 -1.86
CA ILE A 168 6.80 -1.28 -0.70
C ILE A 168 5.89 -0.16 -1.20
N VAL A 169 4.74 0.01 -0.55
CA VAL A 169 3.77 1.07 -0.85
C VAL A 169 3.55 1.88 0.42
N ILE A 170 3.77 3.20 0.35
CA ILE A 170 3.46 4.17 1.40
C ILE A 170 2.05 4.73 1.16
N HIS A 171 1.34 5.04 2.24
CA HIS A 171 0.04 5.70 2.17
C HIS A 171 -0.19 6.52 3.45
N HIS A 172 -1.25 7.32 3.47
CA HIS A 172 -1.56 8.29 4.54
C HIS A 172 -1.60 7.75 5.98
N GLN A 173 -1.73 6.43 6.22
CA GLN A 173 -1.72 5.85 7.57
C GLN A 173 -0.32 5.44 8.04
N ILE A 174 0.69 5.52 7.17
CA ILE A 174 2.10 5.25 7.49
C ILE A 174 2.74 6.55 7.97
N SER A 175 2.98 6.63 9.27
CA SER A 175 3.61 7.80 9.88
C SER A 175 5.13 7.80 9.65
N GLU A 176 5.77 8.95 9.87
CA GLU A 176 7.24 9.06 9.88
C GLU A 176 7.89 8.08 10.87
N SER A 177 7.24 7.85 12.02
CA SER A 177 7.71 6.87 13.01
C SER A 177 7.67 5.42 12.48
N ASP A 178 6.66 5.09 11.67
CA ASP A 178 6.56 3.78 11.02
C ASP A 178 7.64 3.60 9.95
N VAL A 179 8.01 4.67 9.24
CA VAL A 179 9.13 4.69 8.29
C VAL A 179 10.45 4.38 9.00
N GLN A 180 10.75 5.10 10.09
CA GLN A 180 11.98 4.88 10.87
C GLN A 180 12.03 3.48 11.49
N TYR A 181 10.90 3.01 12.03
CA TYR A 181 10.78 1.64 12.54
C TYR A 181 11.06 0.61 11.45
N THR A 182 10.48 0.78 10.26
CA THR A 182 10.72 -0.10 9.11
C THR A 182 12.20 -0.19 8.77
N ILE A 183 12.89 0.95 8.64
CA ILE A 183 14.35 1.00 8.37
C ILE A 183 15.12 0.22 9.43
N SER A 184 14.77 0.39 10.70
CA SER A 184 15.43 -0.30 11.81
C SER A 184 15.27 -1.83 11.73
N CYS A 185 14.08 -2.32 11.38
CA CYS A 185 13.81 -3.74 11.20
C CYS A 185 14.64 -4.34 10.05
N PHE A 186 14.72 -3.65 8.91
CA PHE A 186 15.56 -4.08 7.80
C PHE A 186 17.04 -4.17 8.20
N LYS A 187 17.56 -3.16 8.92
CA LYS A 187 18.94 -3.16 9.43
C LYS A 187 19.19 -4.36 10.37
N GLN A 188 18.27 -4.63 11.30
CA GLN A 188 18.40 -5.75 12.24
C GLN A 188 18.39 -7.11 11.52
N VAL A 189 17.46 -7.31 10.59
CA VAL A 189 17.33 -8.58 9.85
C VAL A 189 18.58 -8.88 9.03
N LEU A 190 19.11 -7.88 8.31
CA LEU A 190 20.29 -8.05 7.46
C LEU A 190 21.57 -8.21 8.30
N ASN A 191 21.73 -7.46 9.40
CA ASN A 191 22.88 -7.62 10.29
C ASN A 191 22.91 -8.98 11.01
N ALA A 192 21.75 -9.49 11.45
CA ALA A 192 21.65 -10.78 12.13
C ALA A 192 22.10 -11.96 11.24
N ASP A 193 21.85 -11.90 9.92
CA ASP A 193 22.35 -12.90 8.99
C ASP A 193 23.87 -12.82 8.78
N VAL A 194 24.43 -11.61 8.71
CA VAL A 194 25.88 -11.41 8.60
C VAL A 194 26.61 -12.01 9.81
N HIS A 195 26.07 -11.82 11.03
CA HIS A 195 26.65 -12.39 12.25
C HIS A 195 26.50 -13.91 12.36
N LYS A 196 25.34 -14.48 12.00
CA LYS A 196 25.17 -15.95 11.94
C LYS A 196 26.15 -16.60 10.95
N ARG A 197 26.51 -15.90 9.86
CA ARG A 197 27.52 -16.37 8.89
C ARG A 197 28.94 -16.36 9.45
N LYS A 198 29.38 -15.29 10.12
CA LYS A 198 30.71 -15.25 10.75
C LYS A 198 30.89 -16.39 11.75
N ARG A 199 29.85 -16.69 12.54
CA ARG A 199 29.84 -17.84 13.46
C ARG A 199 29.91 -19.19 12.73
N LYS A 200 29.08 -19.44 11.70
CA LYS A 200 29.12 -20.70 10.93
C LYS A 200 30.43 -20.92 10.17
N ARG A 201 31.04 -19.85 9.65
CA ARG A 201 32.30 -19.91 8.89
C ARG A 201 33.51 -20.14 9.80
N ASN A 202 33.50 -19.60 11.02
CA ASN A 202 34.53 -19.89 12.02
C ASN A 202 34.42 -21.32 12.58
N HIS A 203 33.20 -21.87 12.72
CA HIS A 203 33.02 -23.25 13.19
C HIS A 203 33.46 -24.31 12.16
N ARG A 204 33.49 -23.99 10.86
CA ARG A 204 34.00 -24.90 9.80
C ARG A 204 35.52 -24.85 9.61
N ARG A 205 36.23 -23.93 10.25
CA ARG A 205 37.70 -23.78 10.15
C ARG A 205 38.48 -24.49 11.25
N HIS A 206 37.79 -25.12 12.19
CA HIS A 206 38.39 -26.05 13.16
C HIS A 206 37.68 -27.41 13.08
N PRO A 207 37.98 -28.25 12.08
CA PRO A 207 37.87 -29.69 12.28
C PRO A 207 39.09 -30.14 13.10
N VAL A 208 38.83 -30.75 14.26
CA VAL A 208 39.79 -31.61 14.96
C VAL A 208 39.96 -32.89 14.14
#